data_AF-A0A436RD42-F1
#
_entry.id   AF-A0A436RD42-F1
#
_cell.length_a   1.000
_cell.length_b   1.000
_cell.length_c   1.000
_cell.angle_alpha   90.00
_cell.angle_beta   90.00
_cell.angle_gamma   90.00
#
_symmetry.space_group_name_H-M   'P 1'
#
loop_
_entity.id
_entity.type
_entity.pdbx_description
1 polymer ?
#
loop_
_entity_poly.entity_id
_entity_poly.type
_entity_poly.pdbx_seq_one_letter_code
_entity_poly.pdbx_strand_id
1 'polypeptide(L)'
;PAWNASATLHETLDSIAEQNDHSPREVIVVDDGSSDRTVEVAQGHALHPRIVRKVNGGAPSAFNVGIKAAQGAVLAFLDADDLWMPDKLALQRARLDSDPSLDAVFGHSETFESPDYPSEAFVSLHYKKGRYPGYLLSSLAVRRSAVERLGIPFDESLRTGYFIDWYRRAIAAGMKMTMLDETVHRRRIRPGTLSRRVAVAGSAPAGMASDFLEIARRALRAKRGDDDGERGGQ
;
A
#
# COMPACT_ATOMS: atom_id res chain seq x y z
N PRO A 1 2.26 7.36 2.94
CA PRO A 1 2.76 8.46 2.07
C PRO A 1 1.63 9.46 1.89
N ALA A 2 1.94 10.76 1.83
CA ALA A 2 0.94 11.81 1.80
C ALA A 2 1.24 12.79 0.66
N TRP A 3 0.22 13.10 -0.13
CA TRP A 3 0.25 14.17 -1.12
C TRP A 3 -1.13 14.80 -1.19
N ASN A 4 -1.23 16.08 -0.84
CA ASN A 4 -2.48 16.83 -0.79
C ASN A 4 -3.61 16.08 -0.05
N ALA A 5 -3.28 15.60 1.14
CA ALA A 5 -4.12 14.76 2.00
C ALA A 5 -4.63 15.50 3.25
N SER A 6 -4.61 16.84 3.27
CA SER A 6 -5.02 17.60 4.46
C SER A 6 -6.44 17.29 4.95
N ALA A 7 -7.34 16.87 4.05
CA ALA A 7 -8.72 16.51 4.38
C ALA A 7 -8.87 15.15 5.08
N THR A 8 -7.93 14.21 4.88
CA THR A 8 -8.08 12.82 5.34
C THR A 8 -7.00 12.39 6.31
N LEU A 9 -5.83 13.03 6.27
CA LEU A 9 -4.65 12.57 7.00
C LEU A 9 -4.87 12.55 8.53
N HIS A 10 -5.67 13.46 9.08
CA HIS A 10 -5.98 13.45 10.50
C HIS A 10 -6.64 12.13 10.91
N GLU A 11 -7.72 11.73 10.24
CA GLU A 11 -8.44 10.48 10.52
C GLU A 11 -7.57 9.24 10.27
N THR A 12 -6.72 9.28 9.24
CA THR A 12 -5.73 8.23 9.00
C THR A 12 -4.76 8.09 10.18
N LEU A 13 -4.25 9.21 10.71
CA LEU A 13 -3.37 9.20 11.87
C LEU A 13 -4.11 8.79 13.16
N ASP A 14 -5.37 9.19 13.35
CA ASP A 14 -6.20 8.71 14.47
C ASP A 14 -6.29 7.18 14.45
N SER A 15 -6.56 6.56 13.29
CA SER A 15 -6.64 5.10 13.17
C SER A 15 -5.34 4.35 13.53
N ILE A 16 -4.20 5.03 13.40
CA ILE A 16 -2.89 4.52 13.81
C ILE A 16 -2.70 4.69 15.33
N ALA A 17 -3.20 5.79 15.90
CA ALA A 17 -3.12 6.08 17.33
C ALA A 17 -4.01 5.16 18.18
N GLU A 18 -5.13 4.75 17.61
CA GLU A 18 -6.16 3.92 18.23
C GLU A 18 -5.87 2.40 18.11
N GLN A 19 -4.63 2.01 17.82
CA GLN A 19 -4.27 0.58 17.75
C GLN A 19 -4.32 -0.07 19.14
N ASN A 20 -5.11 -1.14 19.26
CA ASN A 20 -5.28 -1.91 20.48
C ASN A 20 -4.10 -2.85 20.71
N ASP A 21 -3.67 -2.98 21.97
CA ASP A 21 -2.67 -3.93 22.48
C ASP A 21 -1.28 -3.93 21.81
N HIS A 22 -1.10 -3.14 20.75
CA HIS A 22 0.17 -2.98 20.04
C HIS A 22 0.24 -1.65 19.28
N SER A 23 0.91 -0.66 19.85
CA SER A 23 1.18 0.61 19.18
C SER A 23 2.42 0.51 18.27
N PRO A 24 2.46 1.26 17.15
CA PRO A 24 3.66 1.33 16.32
C PRO A 24 4.82 1.94 17.10
N ARG A 25 6.04 1.41 16.89
CA ARG A 25 7.27 1.99 17.46
C ARG A 25 7.54 3.41 16.96
N GLU A 26 7.25 3.64 15.70
CA GLU A 26 7.41 4.92 15.03
C GLU A 26 6.38 5.03 13.91
N VAL A 27 5.97 6.26 13.59
CA VAL A 27 5.11 6.57 12.45
C VAL A 27 5.86 7.55 11.56
N ILE A 28 5.96 7.24 10.27
CA ILE A 28 6.66 8.08 9.29
C ILE A 28 5.66 8.57 8.25
N VAL A 29 5.42 9.88 8.25
CA VAL A 29 4.66 10.56 7.21
C VAL A 29 5.65 11.11 6.18
N VAL A 30 5.66 10.51 5.00
CA VAL A 30 6.42 11.05 3.86
C VAL A 30 5.52 11.98 3.07
N ASP A 31 5.78 13.28 3.15
CA ASP A 31 5.12 14.31 2.33
C ASP A 31 5.78 14.36 0.95
N ASP A 32 5.04 13.93 -0.08
CA ASP A 32 5.48 13.88 -1.46
C ASP A 32 5.22 15.20 -2.20
N GLY A 33 5.63 16.31 -1.57
CA GLY A 33 5.54 17.64 -2.15
C GLY A 33 4.11 18.20 -2.16
N SER A 34 3.41 18.14 -1.02
CA SER A 34 2.07 18.73 -0.92
C SER A 34 2.13 20.26 -1.01
N SER A 35 1.09 20.84 -1.60
CA SER A 35 0.85 22.29 -1.67
C SER A 35 -0.25 22.77 -0.72
N ASP A 36 -1.00 21.84 -0.12
CA ASP A 36 -2.02 22.13 0.88
C ASP A 36 -1.45 22.03 2.31
N ARG A 37 -2.35 21.97 3.30
CA ARG A 37 -2.01 21.93 4.73
C ARG A 37 -1.59 20.54 5.24
N THR A 38 -1.28 19.57 4.36
CA THR A 38 -0.95 18.18 4.75
C THR A 38 0.15 18.11 5.81
N VAL A 39 1.22 18.88 5.63
CA VAL A 39 2.35 18.91 6.58
C VAL A 39 1.91 19.48 7.93
N GLU A 40 1.12 20.56 7.93
CA GLU A 40 0.61 21.17 9.17
C GLU A 40 -0.28 20.21 9.95
N VAL A 41 -1.15 19.46 9.25
CA VAL A 41 -2.00 18.43 9.85
C VAL A 41 -1.14 17.35 10.51
N ALA A 42 -0.10 16.86 9.84
CA ALA A 42 0.80 15.86 10.41
C ALA A 42 1.58 16.39 11.63
N GLN A 43 2.04 17.66 11.58
CA GLN A 43 2.77 18.31 12.67
C GLN A 43 1.92 18.52 13.91
N GLY A 44 0.63 18.85 13.72
CA GLY A 44 -0.31 19.12 14.82
C GLY A 44 -0.91 17.86 15.46
N HIS A 45 -0.66 16.67 14.92
CA HIS A 45 -1.29 15.44 15.40
C HIS A 45 -0.61 14.89 16.67
N ALA A 46 -1.40 14.38 17.62
CA ALA A 46 -0.93 13.90 18.92
C ALA A 46 0.04 12.70 18.85
N LEU A 47 0.04 11.93 17.75
CA LEU A 47 1.03 10.88 17.47
C LEU A 47 2.46 11.40 17.32
N HIS A 48 2.64 12.70 17.02
CA HIS A 48 3.94 13.29 16.68
C HIS A 48 4.71 12.44 15.65
N PRO A 49 4.14 12.15 14.46
CA PRO A 49 4.81 11.34 13.46
C PRO A 49 6.10 12.01 12.99
N ARG A 50 7.10 11.21 12.62
CA ARG A 50 8.29 11.72 11.94
C ARG A 50 7.90 12.12 10.52
N ILE A 51 8.11 13.39 10.19
CA ILE A 51 7.76 13.92 8.87
C ILE A 51 9.01 13.98 8.00
N VAL A 52 8.94 13.39 6.81
CA VAL A 52 9.99 13.47 5.79
C VAL A 52 9.40 14.13 4.56
N ARG A 53 9.88 15.34 4.24
CA ARG A 53 9.42 16.07 3.05
C ARG A 53 10.36 15.83 1.88
N LYS A 54 9.78 15.61 0.70
CA LYS A 54 10.51 15.46 -0.56
C LYS A 54 9.81 16.20 -1.70
N VAL A 55 10.52 16.37 -2.82
CA VAL A 55 9.90 16.78 -4.08
C VAL A 55 8.99 15.64 -4.57
N ASN A 56 7.82 15.99 -5.13
CA ASN A 56 6.85 15.01 -5.62
C ASN A 56 7.50 14.04 -6.62
N GLY A 57 7.38 12.75 -6.34
CA GLY A 57 7.85 11.67 -7.21
C GLY A 57 6.85 10.52 -7.33
N GLY A 58 5.63 10.71 -6.84
CA GLY A 58 4.59 9.69 -6.77
C GLY A 58 4.71 8.78 -5.55
N ALA A 59 3.62 8.04 -5.31
CA ALA A 59 3.48 7.08 -4.21
C ALA A 59 4.66 6.10 -4.05
N PRO A 60 5.18 5.42 -5.10
CA PRO A 60 6.30 4.48 -4.93
C PRO A 60 7.57 5.18 -4.42
N SER A 61 7.86 6.40 -4.90
CA SER A 61 9.01 7.19 -4.43
C SER A 61 8.85 7.58 -2.96
N ALA A 62 7.65 7.99 -2.55
CA ALA A 62 7.35 8.30 -1.16
C ALA A 62 7.44 7.07 -0.24
N PHE A 63 6.92 5.92 -0.67
CA PHE A 63 7.06 4.66 0.06
C PHE A 63 8.53 4.24 0.20
N ASN A 64 9.34 4.33 -0.86
CA ASN A 64 10.76 4.01 -0.82
C ASN A 64 11.52 4.89 0.19
N VAL A 65 11.20 6.19 0.26
CA VAL A 65 11.76 7.09 1.27
C VAL A 65 11.34 6.67 2.68
N GLY A 66 10.08 6.27 2.89
CA GLY A 66 9.59 5.76 4.17
C GLY A 66 10.31 4.48 4.62
N ILE A 67 10.46 3.51 3.71
CA ILE A 67 11.17 2.23 3.98
C ILE A 67 12.62 2.47 4.40
N LYS A 68 13.31 3.40 3.73
CA LYS A 68 14.69 3.78 4.06
C LYS A 68 14.78 4.49 5.41
N ALA A 69 13.79 5.32 5.76
CA ALA A 69 13.79 6.10 6.98
C ALA A 69 13.39 5.31 8.23
N ALA A 70 12.64 4.21 8.06
CA ALA A 70 12.16 3.35 9.15
C ALA A 70 13.31 2.72 9.96
N GLN A 71 13.01 2.29 11.17
CA GLN A 71 13.93 1.59 12.08
C GLN A 71 13.31 0.29 12.63
N GLY A 72 11.99 0.15 12.56
CA GLY A 72 11.26 -1.06 12.97
C GLY A 72 11.69 -2.34 12.23
N ALA A 73 11.64 -3.47 12.94
CA ALA A 73 11.91 -4.80 12.37
C ALA A 73 10.78 -5.32 11.46
N VAL A 74 9.58 -4.75 11.60
CA VAL A 74 8.42 -5.01 10.76
C VAL A 74 7.95 -3.67 10.20
N LEU A 75 7.69 -3.65 8.90
CA LEU A 75 7.16 -2.50 8.17
C LEU A 75 5.68 -2.74 7.92
N ALA A 76 4.87 -1.73 8.22
CA ALA A 76 3.46 -1.67 7.89
C ALA A 76 3.19 -0.35 7.14
N PHE A 77 2.26 -0.38 6.20
CA PHE A 77 2.00 0.74 5.31
C PHE A 77 0.55 1.18 5.41
N LEU A 78 0.30 2.47 5.13
CA LEU A 78 -1.04 3.03 5.04
C LEU A 78 -1.01 4.23 4.08
N ASP A 79 -1.99 4.27 3.17
CA ASP A 79 -2.26 5.43 2.34
C ASP A 79 -2.89 6.55 3.19
N ALA A 80 -2.59 7.82 2.88
CA ALA A 80 -2.98 8.98 3.69
C ALA A 80 -4.50 9.30 3.68
N ASP A 81 -5.30 8.50 2.99
CA ASP A 81 -6.75 8.56 2.96
C ASP A 81 -7.45 7.27 3.42
N ASP A 82 -6.68 6.24 3.78
CA ASP A 82 -7.20 4.95 4.25
C ASP A 82 -7.11 4.84 5.78
N LEU A 83 -7.78 3.83 6.35
CA LEU A 83 -7.83 3.59 7.79
C LEU A 83 -7.38 2.17 8.14
N TRP A 84 -6.66 2.03 9.25
CA TRP A 84 -6.45 0.71 9.86
C TRP A 84 -7.61 0.34 10.79
N MET A 85 -7.87 -0.96 10.91
CA MET A 85 -8.73 -1.48 11.97
C MET A 85 -7.97 -1.50 13.29
N PRO A 86 -8.63 -1.32 14.45
CA PRO A 86 -7.97 -1.17 15.75
C PRO A 86 -7.00 -2.31 16.10
N ASP A 87 -7.31 -3.55 15.71
CA ASP A 87 -6.51 -4.72 16.10
C ASP A 87 -5.46 -5.13 15.05
N LYS A 88 -5.29 -4.37 13.96
CA LYS A 88 -4.42 -4.74 12.83
C LYS A 88 -3.01 -5.11 13.29
N LEU A 89 -2.37 -4.23 14.05
CA LEU A 89 -0.97 -4.40 14.42
C LEU A 89 -0.80 -5.59 15.38
N ALA A 90 -1.70 -5.76 16.35
CA ALA A 90 -1.68 -6.89 17.29
C ALA A 90 -1.86 -8.23 16.57
N LEU A 91 -2.86 -8.35 15.68
CA LEU A 91 -3.14 -9.56 14.91
C LEU A 91 -1.97 -9.95 14.00
N GLN A 92 -1.44 -8.99 13.24
CA GLN A 92 -0.34 -9.25 12.31
C GLN A 92 0.96 -9.57 13.04
N ARG A 93 1.21 -8.91 14.18
CA ARG A 93 2.37 -9.20 15.03
C ARG A 93 2.28 -10.60 15.62
N ALA A 94 1.14 -10.96 16.20
CA ALA A 94 0.92 -12.30 16.77
C ALA A 94 1.15 -13.39 15.70
N ARG A 95 0.68 -13.18 14.47
CA ARG A 95 0.91 -14.13 13.37
C ARG A 95 2.38 -14.24 12.98
N LEU A 96 3.09 -13.12 12.83
CA LEU A 96 4.53 -13.12 12.55
C LEU A 96 5.34 -13.80 13.66
N ASP A 97 4.96 -13.61 14.93
CA ASP A 97 5.65 -14.19 16.08
C ASP A 97 5.37 -15.70 16.22
N SER A 98 4.17 -16.15 15.87
CA SER A 98 3.79 -17.57 15.89
C SER A 98 4.55 -18.44 14.88
N ASP A 99 5.05 -17.83 13.80
CA ASP A 99 5.76 -18.53 12.74
C ASP A 99 6.93 -17.65 12.24
N PRO A 100 8.13 -17.81 12.82
CA PRO A 100 9.32 -17.07 12.41
C PRO A 100 9.74 -17.30 10.96
N SER A 101 9.20 -18.31 10.28
CA SER A 101 9.47 -18.55 8.86
C SER A 101 8.68 -17.62 7.93
N LEU A 102 7.64 -16.95 8.44
CA LEU A 102 6.90 -15.95 7.67
C LEU A 102 7.69 -14.66 7.47
N ASP A 103 7.70 -14.21 6.22
CA ASP A 103 8.22 -12.92 5.81
C ASP A 103 7.16 -11.82 5.91
N ALA A 104 5.90 -12.15 5.64
CA ALA A 104 4.82 -11.17 5.56
C ALA A 104 3.45 -11.74 5.93
N VAL A 105 2.58 -10.85 6.41
CA VAL A 105 1.20 -11.13 6.77
C VAL A 105 0.32 -10.06 6.14
N PHE A 106 -0.66 -10.50 5.35
CA PHE A 106 -1.78 -9.68 4.90
C PHE A 106 -2.99 -9.88 5.82
N GLY A 107 -3.97 -9.00 5.74
CA GLY A 107 -5.32 -9.25 6.21
C GLY A 107 -6.35 -8.82 5.17
N HIS A 108 -7.62 -9.09 5.45
CA HIS A 108 -8.70 -8.66 4.58
C HIS A 108 -8.84 -7.14 4.61
N SER A 109 -9.42 -6.60 3.55
CA SER A 109 -9.80 -5.20 3.46
C SER A 109 -11.28 -5.08 3.14
N GLU A 110 -11.85 -3.93 3.47
CA GLU A 110 -13.16 -3.51 2.98
C GLU A 110 -13.07 -2.09 2.43
N THR A 111 -14.11 -1.65 1.71
CA THR A 111 -14.20 -0.26 1.24
C THR A 111 -15.28 0.50 1.98
N PHE A 112 -15.08 1.80 2.14
CA PHE A 112 -16.12 2.72 2.58
C PHE A 112 -16.09 3.99 1.71
N GLU A 113 -17.26 4.60 1.54
CA GLU A 113 -17.42 5.85 0.80
C GLU A 113 -17.00 7.03 1.68
N SER A 114 -16.22 7.97 1.13
CA SER A 114 -15.81 9.14 1.93
C SER A 114 -17.04 9.99 2.27
N PRO A 115 -17.23 10.36 3.55
CA PRO A 115 -18.41 11.12 3.99
C PRO A 115 -18.45 12.55 3.43
N ASP A 116 -17.32 13.04 2.89
CA ASP A 116 -17.21 14.37 2.27
C ASP A 116 -17.97 14.51 0.95
N TYR A 117 -18.47 13.40 0.39
CA TYR A 117 -19.20 13.39 -0.87
C TYR A 117 -20.61 12.83 -0.67
N PRO A 118 -21.60 13.38 -1.38
CA PRO A 118 -22.97 12.87 -1.32
C PRO A 118 -23.04 11.48 -2.01
N SER A 119 -23.98 10.64 -1.59
CA SER A 119 -24.08 9.24 -2.06
C SER A 119 -24.19 9.11 -3.59
N GLU A 120 -24.78 10.09 -4.27
CA GLU A 120 -24.90 10.15 -5.73
C GLU A 120 -23.53 10.17 -6.43
N ALA A 121 -22.49 10.68 -5.77
CA ALA A 121 -21.15 10.76 -6.33
C ALA A 121 -20.50 9.37 -6.52
N PHE A 122 -21.03 8.33 -5.86
CA PHE A 122 -20.52 6.97 -5.90
C PHE A 122 -21.30 6.05 -6.84
N VAL A 123 -22.51 6.44 -7.25
CA VAL A 123 -23.40 5.62 -8.10
C VAL A 123 -22.72 5.21 -9.41
N SER A 124 -21.87 6.08 -9.97
CA SER A 124 -21.14 5.85 -11.21
C SER A 124 -19.75 5.21 -11.04
N LEU A 125 -19.37 4.84 -9.82
CA LEU A 125 -18.06 4.26 -9.51
C LEU A 125 -18.15 2.76 -9.35
N HIS A 126 -17.23 2.03 -9.99
CA HIS A 126 -17.10 0.59 -9.80
C HIS A 126 -15.95 0.30 -8.83
N TYR A 127 -16.29 -0.23 -7.66
CA TYR A 127 -15.34 -0.65 -6.63
C TYR A 127 -15.85 -1.90 -5.89
N LYS A 128 -14.95 -2.65 -5.24
CA LYS A 128 -15.32 -3.85 -4.49
C LYS A 128 -16.09 -3.46 -3.23
N LYS A 129 -17.35 -3.87 -3.13
CA LYS A 129 -18.16 -3.69 -1.91
C LYS A 129 -17.92 -4.85 -0.94
N GLY A 130 -17.97 -4.55 0.36
CA GLY A 130 -17.77 -5.52 1.43
C GLY A 130 -16.32 -5.97 1.60
N ARG A 131 -16.14 -7.03 2.39
CA ARG A 131 -14.83 -7.62 2.73
C ARG A 131 -14.25 -8.41 1.56
N TYR A 132 -12.94 -8.27 1.31
CA TYR A 132 -12.19 -9.04 0.31
C TYR A 132 -10.73 -9.29 0.76
N PRO A 133 -10.04 -10.30 0.21
CA PRO A 133 -8.62 -10.53 0.48
C PRO A 133 -7.78 -9.29 0.14
N GLY A 134 -7.14 -8.70 1.14
CA GLY A 134 -6.42 -7.43 1.02
C GLY A 134 -5.02 -7.65 0.47
N TYR A 135 -4.90 -7.92 -0.83
CA TYR A 135 -3.62 -7.83 -1.54
C TYR A 135 -3.33 -6.36 -1.88
N LEU A 136 -3.19 -5.55 -0.83
CA LEU A 136 -2.91 -4.13 -0.89
C LEU A 136 -1.73 -3.83 0.04
N LEU A 137 -1.02 -2.74 -0.23
CA LEU A 137 0.08 -2.33 0.62
C LEU A 137 -0.43 -1.94 2.02
N SER A 138 -1.58 -1.25 2.10
CA SER A 138 -2.20 -0.81 3.36
C SER A 138 -2.64 -1.95 4.31
N SER A 139 -2.83 -3.16 3.79
CA SER A 139 -3.16 -4.37 4.57
C SER A 139 -1.96 -5.26 4.86
N LEU A 140 -0.75 -4.90 4.43
CA LEU A 140 0.47 -5.66 4.61
C LEU A 140 1.20 -5.27 5.91
N ALA A 141 1.72 -6.27 6.61
CA ALA A 141 2.87 -6.15 7.51
C ALA A 141 3.97 -7.11 7.03
N VAL A 142 5.20 -6.62 6.88
CA VAL A 142 6.32 -7.37 6.31
C VAL A 142 7.58 -7.19 7.15
N ARG A 143 8.33 -8.27 7.39
CA ARG A 143 9.64 -8.18 8.04
C ARG A 143 10.57 -7.32 7.18
N ARG A 144 11.23 -6.36 7.82
CA ARG A 144 12.20 -5.50 7.16
C ARG A 144 13.28 -6.30 6.43
N SER A 145 13.81 -7.33 7.08
CA SER A 145 14.83 -8.22 6.50
C SER A 145 14.37 -8.89 5.19
N ALA A 146 13.08 -9.17 5.06
CA ALA A 146 12.51 -9.72 3.84
C ALA A 146 12.53 -8.67 2.71
N VAL A 147 12.11 -7.43 3.00
CA VAL A 147 12.17 -6.31 2.04
C VAL A 147 13.62 -6.06 1.60
N GLU A 148 14.57 -6.05 2.54
CA GLU A 148 16.00 -5.86 2.25
C GLU A 148 16.57 -6.97 1.37
N ARG A 149 16.21 -8.23 1.64
CA ARG A 149 16.60 -9.40 0.83
C ARG A 149 16.10 -9.32 -0.62
N LEU A 150 14.92 -8.75 -0.85
CA LEU A 150 14.37 -8.57 -2.20
C LEU A 150 15.04 -7.41 -2.98
N GLY A 151 15.71 -6.49 -2.30
CA GLY A 151 16.36 -5.32 -2.90
C GLY A 151 15.42 -4.14 -3.11
N ILE A 152 15.58 -3.41 -4.23
CA ILE A 152 14.82 -2.17 -4.53
C ILE A 152 13.31 -2.41 -4.30
N PRO A 153 12.64 -1.65 -3.40
CA PRO A 153 11.27 -1.97 -3.01
C PRO A 153 10.31 -1.69 -4.16
N PHE A 154 10.05 -0.43 -4.50
CA PHE A 154 9.10 -0.09 -5.57
C PHE A 154 9.81 0.55 -6.76
N ASP A 155 9.43 0.14 -7.97
CA ASP A 155 9.86 0.78 -9.20
C ASP A 155 9.21 2.17 -9.30
N GLU A 156 10.01 3.21 -9.12
CA GLU A 156 9.54 4.61 -9.12
C GLU A 156 9.11 5.09 -10.52
N SER A 157 9.37 4.32 -11.59
CA SER A 157 8.87 4.64 -12.93
C SER A 157 7.38 4.31 -13.13
N LEU A 158 6.80 3.47 -12.26
CA LEU A 158 5.41 3.06 -12.33
C LEU A 158 4.52 4.03 -11.54
N ARG A 159 3.45 4.56 -12.16
CA ARG A 159 2.47 5.40 -11.43
C ARG A 159 1.41 4.55 -10.75
N THR A 160 1.08 3.42 -11.35
CA THR A 160 0.09 2.45 -10.88
C THR A 160 0.66 1.04 -10.97
N GLY A 161 0.15 0.12 -10.16
CA GLY A 161 0.59 -1.28 -10.20
C GLY A 161 2.00 -1.53 -9.64
N TYR A 162 2.70 -0.51 -9.10
CA TYR A 162 4.00 -0.67 -8.44
C TYR A 162 3.98 -1.73 -7.33
N PHE A 163 2.88 -1.82 -6.57
CA PHE A 163 2.71 -2.84 -5.56
C PHE A 163 2.53 -4.24 -6.17
N ILE A 164 1.83 -4.35 -7.30
CA ILE A 164 1.63 -5.62 -8.01
C ILE A 164 2.97 -6.12 -8.57
N ASP A 165 3.80 -5.23 -9.13
CA ASP A 165 5.15 -5.60 -9.54
C ASP A 165 6.00 -6.10 -8.37
N TRP A 166 6.02 -5.37 -7.25
CA TRP A 166 6.73 -5.80 -6.04
C TRP A 166 6.22 -7.14 -5.52
N TYR A 167 4.90 -7.31 -5.41
CA TYR A 167 4.28 -8.54 -4.92
C TYR A 167 4.64 -9.74 -5.81
N ARG A 168 4.66 -9.57 -7.14
CA ARG A 168 5.10 -10.60 -8.07
C ARG A 168 6.57 -10.97 -7.87
N ARG A 169 7.45 -9.97 -7.71
CA ARG A 169 8.88 -10.22 -7.42
C ARG A 169 9.07 -10.92 -6.08
N ALA A 170 8.29 -10.55 -5.07
CA ALA A 170 8.31 -11.18 -3.76
C ALA A 170 7.93 -12.67 -3.81
N ILE A 171 6.86 -13.01 -4.54
CA ILE A 171 6.48 -14.41 -4.78
C ILE A 171 7.58 -15.16 -5.53
N ALA A 172 8.13 -14.57 -6.60
CA ALA A 172 9.19 -15.19 -7.39
C ALA A 172 10.48 -15.44 -6.58
N ALA A 173 10.76 -14.58 -5.60
CA ALA A 173 11.86 -14.74 -4.65
C ALA A 173 11.57 -15.73 -3.50
N GLY A 174 10.39 -16.38 -3.51
CA GLY A 174 10.01 -17.37 -2.50
C GLY A 174 9.65 -16.77 -1.14
N MET A 175 9.24 -15.50 -1.06
CA MET A 175 8.77 -14.91 0.19
C MET A 175 7.59 -15.71 0.78
N LYS A 176 7.70 -16.07 2.05
CA LYS A 176 6.64 -16.78 2.77
C LYS A 176 5.62 -15.78 3.30
N MET A 177 4.44 -15.79 2.69
CA MET A 177 3.35 -14.86 3.01
C MET A 177 2.11 -15.62 3.44
N THR A 178 1.32 -15.03 4.32
CA THR A 178 0.00 -15.57 4.72
C THR A 178 -1.06 -14.45 4.75
N MET A 179 -2.32 -14.85 4.79
CA MET A 179 -3.48 -13.97 4.84
C MET A 179 -4.27 -14.27 6.11
N LEU A 180 -4.48 -13.26 6.95
CA LEU A 180 -5.41 -13.30 8.06
C LEU A 180 -6.85 -13.24 7.56
N ASP A 181 -7.76 -13.92 8.25
CA ASP A 181 -9.19 -13.82 7.97
C ASP A 181 -9.76 -12.47 8.45
N GLU A 182 -9.15 -11.81 9.42
CA GLU A 182 -9.65 -10.55 9.95
C GLU A 182 -9.54 -9.42 8.91
N THR A 183 -10.53 -8.51 8.93
CA THR A 183 -10.40 -7.22 8.25
C THR A 183 -9.43 -6.37 9.05
N VAL A 184 -8.35 -5.93 8.41
CA VAL A 184 -7.31 -5.12 9.07
C VAL A 184 -7.25 -3.69 8.51
N HIS A 185 -7.95 -3.43 7.42
CA HIS A 185 -7.80 -2.21 6.65
C HIS A 185 -9.12 -1.81 5.98
N ARG A 186 -9.45 -0.51 6.02
CA ARG A 186 -10.58 0.07 5.31
C ARG A 186 -10.07 1.05 4.27
N ARG A 187 -10.38 0.77 3.01
CA ARG A 187 -10.03 1.60 1.87
C ARG A 187 -11.10 2.65 1.61
N ARG A 188 -10.72 3.92 1.62
CA ARG A 188 -11.63 5.02 1.31
C ARG A 188 -11.84 5.15 -0.18
N ILE A 189 -13.10 5.28 -0.59
CA ILE A 189 -13.48 5.59 -1.95
C ILE A 189 -13.74 7.09 -2.04
N ARG A 190 -13.07 7.76 -2.99
CA ARG A 190 -13.26 9.18 -3.29
C ARG A 190 -13.53 9.38 -4.78
N PRO A 191 -14.59 10.09 -5.17
CA PRO A 191 -14.80 10.44 -6.58
C PRO A 191 -13.59 11.16 -7.17
N GLY A 192 -13.14 10.73 -8.36
CA GLY A 192 -11.99 11.34 -9.04
C GLY A 192 -10.61 10.80 -8.66
N THR A 193 -10.51 9.95 -7.63
CA THR A 193 -9.32 9.10 -7.42
C THR A 193 -9.42 7.80 -8.25
N LEU A 194 -8.45 6.90 -8.13
CA LEU A 194 -8.23 5.65 -8.90
C LEU A 194 -9.43 4.67 -9.03
N SER A 195 -10.62 5.01 -8.52
CA SER A 195 -11.89 4.36 -8.88
C SER A 195 -12.20 4.53 -10.37
N ARG A 196 -12.47 3.41 -11.07
CA ARG A 196 -12.91 3.44 -12.47
C ARG A 196 -14.31 4.04 -12.53
N ARG A 197 -14.46 5.19 -13.21
CA ARG A 197 -15.76 5.69 -13.64
C ARG A 197 -16.37 4.68 -14.63
N VAL A 198 -17.69 4.54 -14.64
CA VAL A 198 -18.40 3.86 -15.73
C VAL A 198 -17.97 4.51 -17.04
N ALA A 199 -17.13 3.82 -17.80
CA ALA A 199 -16.87 4.16 -19.17
C ALA A 199 -18.00 3.54 -19.99
N VAL A 200 -18.76 4.38 -20.71
CA VAL A 200 -19.05 4.03 -22.10
C VAL A 200 -17.67 3.77 -22.71
N ALA A 201 -17.42 2.53 -23.14
CA ALA A 201 -16.12 1.98 -23.56
C ALA A 201 -15.02 3.02 -23.87
N GLY A 202 -13.94 3.06 -23.06
CA GLY A 202 -12.69 3.74 -23.47
C GLY A 202 -11.89 4.57 -22.44
N SER A 203 -12.34 4.79 -21.20
CA SER A 203 -11.69 5.78 -20.31
C SER A 203 -10.85 5.22 -19.15
N ALA A 204 -9.88 4.34 -19.43
CA ALA A 204 -8.77 4.20 -18.49
C ALA A 204 -7.79 5.38 -18.73
N PRO A 205 -7.26 6.07 -17.70
CA PRO A 205 -6.20 7.05 -17.89
C PRO A 205 -5.04 6.38 -18.64
N ALA A 206 -4.54 7.00 -19.72
CA ALA A 206 -3.57 6.37 -20.63
C ALA A 206 -2.35 5.75 -19.93
N GLY A 207 -1.90 6.36 -18.82
CA GLY A 207 -0.77 5.86 -18.01
C GLY A 207 -1.06 4.57 -17.22
N MET A 208 -2.31 4.34 -16.79
CA MET A 208 -2.67 3.13 -16.05
C MET A 208 -2.60 1.90 -16.96
N ALA A 209 -3.14 2.00 -18.17
CA ALA A 209 -3.10 0.91 -19.14
C ALA A 209 -1.66 0.58 -19.57
N SER A 210 -0.80 1.60 -19.73
CA SER A 210 0.62 1.37 -20.07
C SER A 210 1.39 0.69 -18.94
N ASP A 211 1.16 1.06 -17.67
CA ASP A 211 1.86 0.45 -16.53
C ASP A 211 1.50 -1.04 -16.39
N PHE A 212 0.23 -1.39 -16.50
CA PHE A 212 -0.20 -2.79 -16.45
C PHE A 212 0.34 -3.63 -17.62
N LEU A 213 0.40 -3.06 -18.82
CA LEU A 213 1.00 -3.71 -19.99
C LEU A 213 2.50 -3.93 -19.77
N GLU A 214 3.20 -2.97 -19.18
CA GLU A 214 4.62 -3.11 -18.85
C GLU A 214 4.85 -4.20 -17.80
N ILE A 215 4.05 -4.25 -16.75
CA ILE A 215 4.09 -5.33 -15.73
C ILE A 215 3.87 -6.70 -16.40
N ALA A 216 2.88 -6.82 -17.29
CA ALA A 216 2.60 -8.06 -18.01
C ALA A 216 3.76 -8.47 -18.95
N ARG A 217 4.36 -7.52 -19.69
CA ARG A 217 5.52 -7.76 -20.54
C ARG A 217 6.71 -8.27 -19.74
N ARG A 218 6.99 -7.67 -18.57
CA ARG A 218 8.06 -8.12 -17.66
C ARG A 218 7.81 -9.53 -17.16
N ALA A 219 6.58 -9.87 -16.79
CA ALA A 219 6.21 -11.22 -16.38
C ALA A 219 6.44 -12.26 -17.48
N LEU A 220 6.08 -11.93 -18.73
CA LEU A 220 6.33 -12.81 -19.89
C LEU A 220 7.82 -12.99 -20.20
N ARG A 221 8.64 -11.93 -20.06
CA ARG A 221 10.09 -12.01 -20.25
C ARG A 221 10.77 -12.89 -19.21
N ALA A 222 10.38 -12.76 -17.94
CA ALA A 222 10.92 -13.60 -16.87
C ALA A 222 10.65 -15.10 -17.14
N LYS A 223 9.42 -15.43 -17.53
CA LYS A 223 9.04 -16.82 -17.86
C LYS A 223 9.82 -17.40 -19.04
N ARG A 224 10.11 -16.59 -20.08
CA ARG A 224 10.92 -17.04 -21.23
C ARG A 224 12.39 -17.21 -20.90
N GLY A 225 12.94 -16.39 -20.00
CA GLY A 225 14.31 -16.53 -19.52
C GLY A 225 14.53 -17.81 -18.70
N ASP A 226 13.52 -18.24 -17.95
CA ASP A 226 13.54 -19.53 -17.23
C ASP A 226 13.41 -20.73 -18.20
N ASP A 227 12.56 -20.64 -19.24
CA ASP A 227 12.40 -21.70 -20.26
C ASP A 227 13.66 -21.91 -21.14
N ASP A 228 14.43 -20.85 -21.43
CA ASP A 228 15.69 -20.95 -22.19
C ASP A 228 16.86 -21.48 -21.35
N GLY A 229 16.80 -21.35 -20.01
CA GLY A 229 17.79 -21.91 -19.08
C GLY A 229 17.69 -23.43 -18.90
N GLU A 230 16.51 -24.01 -19.07
CA GLU A 230 16.30 -25.47 -18.97
C GLU A 230 16.63 -26.25 -20.25
N ARG A 231 16.82 -25.58 -21.40
CA ARG A 231 17.10 -26.24 -22.69
C ARG A 231 18.59 -26.29 -23.07
N GLY A 232 19.49 -25.75 -22.25
CA GLY A 232 20.92 -25.64 -22.55
C GLY A 232 21.82 -26.71 -21.93
N GLY A 233 21.27 -27.72 -21.25
CA GLY A 233 22.04 -28.75 -20.54
C GLY A 233 21.61 -30.17 -20.88
N GLN A 234 21.95 -30.64 -22.09
CA GLN A 234 22.10 -32.06 -22.42
C GLN A 234 23.36 -32.25 -23.26
#